data_AF-A0A5A7VHT6-F1
#
_entry.id   AF-A0A5A7VHT6-F1
#
_cell.length_a   1.000
_cell.length_b   1.000
_cell.length_c   1.000
_cell.angle_alpha   90.00
_cell.angle_beta   90.00
_cell.angle_gamma   90.00
#
_symmetry.space_group_name_H-M   'P 1'
#
loop_
_entity.id
_entity.type
_entity.pdbx_description
1 polymer ?
#
loop_
_entity_poly.entity_id
_entity_poly.type
_entity_poly.pdbx_seq_one_letter_code
_entity_poly.pdbx_strand_id
1 'polypeptide(L)'
;MVQDLLLEYGLDIVAETLIEGISRIKRCSDEGRALMSLDLQVLINGLQHFVSANVKPKLQMVDTFIKAYYLPETEYVHWARSHPEYSKSQIIGLVNMVASMKGWKRKTRLEILEKIE
;
A
#
# COMPACT_ATOMS: atom_id res chain seq x y z
N MET A 1 -13.17 1.25 -27.10
CA MET A 1 -14.35 1.70 -26.31
C MET A 1 -14.70 0.74 -25.18
N VAL A 2 -15.12 -0.51 -25.42
CA VAL A 2 -15.35 -1.48 -24.32
C VAL A 2 -14.03 -2.07 -23.81
N GLN A 3 -13.11 -2.44 -24.71
CA GLN A 3 -11.81 -3.01 -24.34
C GLN A 3 -10.99 -2.06 -23.46
N ASP A 4 -10.86 -0.79 -23.85
CA ASP A 4 -10.10 0.20 -23.07
C ASP A 4 -10.69 0.38 -21.66
N LEU A 5 -12.02 0.42 -21.57
CA LEU A 5 -12.74 0.53 -20.30
C LEU A 5 -12.50 -0.71 -19.40
N LEU A 6 -12.52 -1.92 -19.98
CA LEU A 6 -12.20 -3.15 -19.26
C LEU A 6 -10.75 -3.16 -18.76
N LEU A 7 -9.81 -2.63 -19.55
CA LEU A 7 -8.42 -2.51 -19.13
C LEU A 7 -8.25 -1.51 -17.99
N GLU A 8 -8.96 -0.37 -18.02
CA GLU A 8 -8.96 0.59 -16.91
C GLU A 8 -9.49 -0.02 -15.61
N TYR A 9 -10.64 -0.72 -15.65
CA TYR A 9 -11.14 -1.45 -14.49
C TYR A 9 -10.18 -2.56 -14.04
N GLY A 10 -9.53 -3.23 -14.99
CA GLY A 10 -8.50 -4.22 -14.70
C GLY A 10 -7.33 -3.62 -13.91
N LEU A 11 -6.89 -2.40 -14.25
CA LEU A 11 -5.83 -1.71 -13.50
C LEU A 11 -6.26 -1.38 -12.06
N ASP A 12 -7.50 -0.92 -11.88
CA ASP A 12 -8.04 -0.64 -10.54
C ASP A 12 -8.10 -1.92 -9.69
N ILE A 13 -8.60 -3.02 -10.26
CA ILE A 13 -8.65 -4.33 -9.59
C ILE A 13 -7.25 -4.82 -9.22
N VAL A 14 -6.26 -4.65 -10.11
CA VAL A 14 -4.86 -5.02 -9.81
C VAL A 14 -4.32 -4.20 -8.64
N ALA A 15 -4.54 -2.88 -8.63
CA ALA A 15 -4.09 -2.00 -7.55
C ALA A 15 -4.70 -2.43 -6.20
N GLU A 16 -6.02 -2.63 -6.17
CA GLU A 16 -6.75 -3.05 -4.97
C GLU A 16 -6.29 -4.43 -4.47
N THR A 17 -6.10 -5.38 -5.39
CA THR A 17 -5.64 -6.73 -5.05
C THR A 17 -4.22 -6.72 -4.47
N LEU A 18 -3.33 -5.90 -5.01
CA LEU A 18 -1.97 -5.74 -4.49
C LEU A 18 -1.99 -5.14 -3.07
N ILE A 19 -2.76 -4.07 -2.85
CA ILE A 19 -2.88 -3.46 -1.51
C ILE A 19 -3.44 -4.48 -0.51
N GLU A 20 -4.49 -5.21 -0.89
CA GLU A 20 -5.09 -6.21 -0.02
C GLU A 20 -4.10 -7.31 0.36
N GLY A 21 -3.34 -7.82 -0.61
CA GLY A 21 -2.28 -8.80 -0.39
C GLY A 21 -1.15 -8.25 0.51
N ILE A 22 -0.66 -7.06 0.23
CA ILE A 22 0.44 -6.42 0.98
C ILE A 22 0.01 -6.13 2.42
N SER A 23 -1.22 -5.69 2.64
CA SER A 23 -1.74 -5.38 3.98
C SER A 23 -1.80 -6.59 4.92
N ARG A 24 -1.81 -7.81 4.37
CA ARG A 24 -1.88 -9.09 5.10
C ARG A 24 -0.51 -9.74 5.32
N ILE A 25 0.57 -9.11 4.87
CA ILE A 25 1.93 -9.62 5.04
C ILE A 25 2.26 -9.75 6.53
N LYS A 26 2.73 -10.92 6.96
CA LYS A 26 3.05 -11.22 8.38
C LYS A 26 4.51 -10.97 8.75
N ARG A 27 5.38 -10.82 7.76
CA ARG A 27 6.82 -10.51 7.91
C ARG A 27 7.24 -9.68 6.72
N CYS A 28 7.85 -8.54 7.00
CA CYS A 28 8.34 -7.63 5.97
C CYS A 28 9.77 -7.25 6.36
N SER A 29 10.76 -7.48 5.51
CA SER A 29 12.14 -7.00 5.75
C SER A 29 12.41 -5.77 4.90
N ASP A 30 13.51 -5.07 5.15
CA ASP A 30 13.89 -3.89 4.37
C ASP A 30 14.18 -4.26 2.91
N GLU A 31 14.87 -5.38 2.71
CA GLU A 31 15.14 -5.98 1.39
C GLU A 31 13.84 -6.41 0.71
N GLY A 32 12.93 -7.04 1.47
CA GLY A 32 11.63 -7.47 0.95
C GLY A 32 10.80 -6.30 0.42
N ARG A 33 10.81 -5.14 1.09
CA ARG A 33 10.11 -3.93 0.63
C ARG A 33 10.78 -3.28 -0.58
N ALA A 34 12.10 -3.30 -0.64
CA ALA A 34 12.83 -2.86 -1.82
C ALA A 34 12.46 -3.72 -3.04
N LEU A 35 12.36 -5.04 -2.86
CA LEU A 35 11.91 -5.96 -3.90
C LEU A 35 10.45 -5.72 -4.30
N MET A 36 9.53 -5.51 -3.35
CA MET A 36 8.13 -5.14 -3.67
C MET A 36 8.04 -3.89 -4.54
N SER A 37 8.87 -2.88 -4.24
CA SER A 37 8.93 -1.64 -5.02
C SER A 37 9.47 -1.89 -6.43
N LEU A 38 10.48 -2.76 -6.56
CA LEU A 38 11.04 -3.16 -7.86
C LEU A 38 10.02 -3.96 -8.68
N ASP A 39 9.37 -4.95 -8.09
CA ASP A 39 8.34 -5.76 -8.73
C ASP A 39 7.19 -4.88 -9.24
N LEU A 40 6.77 -3.89 -8.45
CA LEU A 40 5.77 -2.91 -8.87
C LEU A 40 6.23 -2.08 -10.08
N GLN A 41 7.51 -1.66 -10.13
CA GLN A 41 8.04 -0.97 -11.31
C GLN A 41 8.06 -1.86 -12.55
N VAL A 42 8.46 -3.13 -12.41
CA VAL A 42 8.44 -4.10 -13.51
C VAL A 42 7.01 -4.31 -14.01
N LEU A 43 6.03 -4.44 -13.10
CA LEU A 43 4.62 -4.56 -13.43
C LEU A 43 4.08 -3.32 -14.16
N ILE A 44 4.39 -2.11 -13.66
CA ILE A 44 3.99 -0.84 -14.29
C ILE A 44 4.54 -0.79 -15.73
N ASN A 45 5.83 -1.07 -15.92
CA ASN A 45 6.45 -1.04 -17.24
C ASN A 45 5.82 -2.07 -18.20
N GLY A 46 5.57 -3.29 -17.71
CA GLY A 46 4.89 -4.32 -18.49
C GLY A 46 3.49 -3.90 -18.92
N LEU A 47 2.68 -3.38 -18.00
CA LEU A 47 1.31 -2.95 -18.27
C LEU A 47 1.25 -1.72 -19.19
N GLN A 48 2.22 -0.81 -19.11
CA GLN A 48 2.31 0.37 -20.00
C GLN A 48 2.43 0.00 -21.48
N HIS A 49 2.95 -1.19 -21.80
CA HIS A 49 3.01 -1.68 -23.17
C HIS A 49 1.70 -2.31 -23.66
N PHE A 50 0.81 -2.69 -22.74
CA PHE A 50 -0.45 -3.37 -23.03
C PHE A 50 -1.67 -2.43 -22.97
N VAL A 51 -1.61 -1.39 -22.15
CA VAL A 51 -2.75 -0.51 -21.88
C VAL A 51 -2.49 0.87 -22.47
N SER A 52 -3.48 1.39 -23.20
CA SER A 52 -3.47 2.73 -23.80
C SER A 52 -3.64 3.85 -22.75
N ALA A 53 -4.25 3.54 -21.61
CA ALA A 53 -4.42 4.44 -20.47
C ALA A 53 -3.14 4.60 -19.64
N ASN A 54 -3.05 5.71 -18.90
CA ASN A 54 -1.92 5.98 -18.02
C ASN A 54 -1.93 5.06 -16.79
N VAL A 55 -1.09 4.02 -16.81
CA VAL A 55 -0.98 3.00 -15.76
C VAL A 55 -0.47 3.58 -14.43
N LYS A 56 0.46 4.54 -14.49
CA LYS A 56 1.23 4.97 -13.32
C LYS A 56 0.35 5.61 -12.22
N PRO A 57 -0.57 6.55 -12.52
CA PRO A 57 -1.47 7.10 -11.51
C PRO A 57 -2.34 6.04 -10.82
N LYS A 58 -2.77 4.99 -11.55
CA LYS A 58 -3.60 3.93 -11.01
C LYS A 58 -2.85 3.05 -10.00
N LEU A 59 -1.59 2.71 -10.30
CA LEU A 59 -0.76 1.89 -9.42
C LEU A 59 0.03 2.69 -8.37
N GLN A 60 -0.05 4.03 -8.40
CA GLN A 60 0.64 4.90 -7.44
C GLN A 60 0.21 4.63 -5.99
N MET A 61 -1.06 4.26 -5.76
CA MET A 61 -1.54 3.90 -4.42
C MET A 61 -0.80 2.70 -3.84
N VAL A 62 -0.37 1.74 -4.67
CA VAL A 62 0.42 0.59 -4.21
C VAL A 62 1.80 1.04 -3.74
N ASP A 63 2.46 1.90 -4.52
CA ASP A 63 3.77 2.49 -4.17
C ASP A 63 3.68 3.33 -2.89
N THR A 64 2.64 4.17 -2.76
CA THR A 64 2.36 4.94 -1.56
C THR A 64 2.18 4.05 -0.33
N PHE A 65 1.45 2.93 -0.46
CA PHE A 65 1.27 1.97 0.62
C PHE A 65 2.58 1.27 1.01
N ILE A 66 3.41 0.86 0.04
CA ILE A 66 4.74 0.27 0.30
C ILE A 66 5.65 1.28 1.00
N LYS A 67 5.64 2.54 0.57
CA LYS A 67 6.42 3.61 1.20
C LYS A 67 5.98 3.90 2.63
N ALA A 68 4.72 3.63 2.97
CA ALA A 68 4.19 3.85 4.30
C ALA A 68 4.92 3.03 5.38
N TYR A 69 5.49 1.86 5.06
CA TYR A 69 6.33 1.08 5.99
C TYR A 69 7.55 1.85 6.52
N TYR A 70 8.00 2.87 5.78
CA TYR A 70 9.17 3.67 6.16
C TYR A 70 8.80 4.88 7.02
N LEU A 71 7.51 5.19 7.19
CA LEU A 71 7.07 6.32 7.99
C LEU A 71 7.58 6.23 9.44
N PRO A 72 7.92 7.38 10.04
CA PRO A 72 8.19 7.44 11.47
C PRO A 72 6.88 7.25 12.25
N GLU A 73 7.01 6.78 13.48
CA GLU A 73 5.89 6.43 14.37
C GLU A 73 4.86 7.57 14.52
N THR A 74 5.31 8.82 14.53
CA THR A 74 4.48 10.01 14.72
C THR A 74 3.54 10.33 13.55
N GLU A 75 3.82 9.82 12.36
CA GLU A 75 3.13 10.27 11.13
C GLU A 75 1.92 9.40 10.77
N TYR A 76 1.78 8.21 11.35
CA TYR A 76 0.75 7.25 10.91
C TYR A 76 -0.68 7.76 11.05
N VAL A 77 -0.98 8.55 12.09
CA VAL A 77 -2.32 9.13 12.27
C VAL A 77 -2.62 10.15 11.18
N HIS A 78 -1.66 11.03 10.87
CA HIS A 78 -1.82 12.02 9.81
C HIS A 78 -1.89 11.36 8.42
N TRP A 79 -1.01 10.39 8.18
CA TRP A 79 -0.97 9.64 6.93
C TRP A 79 -2.28 8.90 6.67
N ALA A 80 -2.82 8.18 7.67
CA ALA A 80 -4.09 7.47 7.56
C ALA A 80 -5.26 8.40 7.19
N ARG A 81 -5.31 9.60 7.78
CA ARG A 81 -6.34 10.61 7.48
C ARG A 81 -6.20 11.25 6.10
N SER A 82 -4.97 11.30 5.60
CA SER A 82 -4.66 11.90 4.29
C SER A 82 -4.83 10.93 3.13
N HIS A 83 -5.06 9.64 3.42
CA HIS A 83 -5.22 8.59 2.41
C HIS A 83 -6.52 7.79 2.64
N PRO A 84 -7.69 8.40 2.38
CA PRO A 84 -9.00 7.76 2.58
C PRO A 84 -9.27 6.60 1.61
N GLU A 85 -8.43 6.41 0.60
CA GLU A 85 -8.52 5.28 -0.34
C GLU A 85 -8.19 3.93 0.30
N TYR A 86 -7.49 3.90 1.44
CA TYR A 86 -7.18 2.64 2.14
C TYR A 86 -8.23 2.30 3.18
N SER A 87 -8.62 1.04 3.23
CA SER A 87 -9.56 0.58 4.25
C SER A 87 -8.93 0.60 5.63
N LYS A 88 -9.77 0.75 6.67
CA LYS A 88 -9.34 0.71 8.07
C LYS A 88 -8.56 -0.58 8.38
N SER A 89 -8.99 -1.73 7.86
CA SER A 89 -8.28 -3.01 8.04
C SER A 89 -6.89 -3.01 7.41
N GLN A 90 -6.72 -2.39 6.24
CA GLN A 90 -5.42 -2.30 5.57
C GLN A 90 -4.45 -1.43 6.38
N ILE A 91 -4.91 -0.28 6.86
CA ILE A 91 -4.11 0.63 7.71
C ILE A 91 -3.74 -0.05 9.03
N ILE A 92 -4.69 -0.75 9.67
CA ILE A 92 -4.43 -1.52 10.90
C ILE A 92 -3.38 -2.61 10.64
N GLY A 93 -3.45 -3.32 9.51
CA GLY A 93 -2.46 -4.32 9.11
C GLY A 93 -1.06 -3.74 9.00
N LEU A 94 -0.93 -2.62 8.27
CA LEU A 94 0.32 -1.88 8.12
C LEU A 94 0.91 -1.45 9.48
N VAL A 95 0.11 -0.77 10.32
CA VAL A 95 0.56 -0.27 11.62
C VAL A 95 1.01 -1.41 12.53
N ASN A 96 0.25 -2.51 12.58
CA ASN A 96 0.64 -3.67 13.39
C ASN A 96 1.96 -4.28 12.92
N MET A 97 2.16 -4.34 11.60
CA MET A 97 3.39 -4.87 11.02
C MET A 97 4.59 -4.00 11.33
N VAL A 98 4.48 -2.68 11.14
CA VAL A 98 5.56 -1.74 11.44
C VAL A 98 5.87 -1.73 12.94
N ALA A 99 4.84 -1.75 13.79
CA ALA A 99 5.01 -1.79 15.23
C ALA A 99 5.78 -3.04 15.70
N SER A 100 5.48 -4.19 15.10
CA SER A 100 6.20 -5.44 15.35
C SER A 100 7.65 -5.35 14.91
N MET A 101 7.90 -4.89 13.69
CA MET A 101 9.24 -4.80 13.11
C MET A 101 10.16 -3.79 13.81
N LYS A 102 9.62 -2.62 14.15
CA LYS A 102 10.36 -1.52 14.79
C LYS A 102 10.33 -1.61 16.32
N GLY A 103 9.74 -2.67 16.90
CA GLY A 103 9.72 -2.90 18.34
C GLY A 103 8.98 -1.82 19.14
N TRP A 104 7.87 -1.30 18.61
CA TRP A 104 7.09 -0.25 19.28
C TRP A 104 6.54 -0.73 20.63
N LYS A 105 6.43 0.19 21.58
CA LYS A 105 5.73 -0.09 22.84
C LYS A 105 4.26 -0.39 22.57
N ARG A 106 3.71 -1.39 23.27
CA ARG A 106 2.30 -1.78 23.16
C ARG A 106 1.35 -0.59 23.33
N LYS A 107 1.63 0.28 24.32
CA LYS A 107 0.84 1.48 24.60
C LYS A 107 0.79 2.42 23.39
N THR A 108 1.94 2.77 22.82
CA THR A 108 2.02 3.66 21.65
C THR A 108 1.23 3.10 20.46
N ARG A 109 1.41 1.80 20.16
CA ARG A 109 0.67 1.15 19.08
C ARG A 109 -0.85 1.28 19.28
N LEU A 110 -1.35 1.00 20.49
CA LEU A 110 -2.78 1.09 20.78
C LEU A 110 -3.31 2.53 20.66
N GLU A 111 -2.56 3.52 21.14
CA GLU A 111 -2.92 4.94 21.00
C GLU A 111 -3.00 5.40 19.53
N ILE A 112 -2.10 4.92 18.67
CA ILE A 112 -2.14 5.21 17.23
C ILE A 112 -3.37 4.54 16.61
N LEU A 113 -3.63 3.27 16.91
CA LEU A 113 -4.77 2.53 16.36
C LEU A 113 -6.10 3.16 16.77
N GLU A 114 -6.25 3.58 18.04
CA GLU A 114 -7.45 4.28 18.55
C GLU A 114 -7.71 5.60 17.81
N LYS A 115 -6.67 6.34 17.42
CA LYS A 115 -6.81 7.61 16.68
C LYS A 115 -7.12 7.45 15.19
N ILE A 116 -6.93 6.24 14.67
CA ILE A 116 -7.27 5.83 13.30
C ILE A 116 -8.69 5.24 13.27
N GLU A 117 -9.26 4.87 14.42
CA GLU A 117 -10.66 4.41 14.50
C GLU A 117 -11.69 5.51 14.23
#